data_AF-A0A1F9AZN9-F1
#
_entry.id   AF-A0A1F9AZN9-F1
#
_cell.length_a   1.000
_cell.length_b   1.000
_cell.length_c   1.000
_cell.angle_alpha   90.00
_cell.angle_beta   90.00
_cell.angle_gamma   90.00
#
_symmetry.space_group_name_H-M   'P 1'
#
loop_
_entity.id
_entity.type
_entity.pdbx_description
1 polymer ?
#
loop_
_entity_poly.entity_id
_entity_poly.type
_entity_poly.pdbx_seq_one_letter_code
_entity_poly.pdbx_strand_id
1 'polypeptide(L)'
;MLLFLHADTLLDSGAFEKIMSAMSQPQIAAGAFQLGIRSGKIVYRIIEKAVSFRTRFSRIPYGDQGIFIRKNTFFQMGGFKDISIMEDVDLMRRIKRSKRKIVLLSEKAYTSSRRWEKEGILYCTLRNWALISLYLLGLPPSRLARFYLADPG
;
A
#
# COMPACT_ATOMS: atom_id res chain seq x y z
N MET A 1 -17.45 -6.82 -0.09
CA MET A 1 -16.18 -6.08 0.10
C MET A 1 -15.22 -6.52 -1.00
N LEU A 2 -14.20 -5.73 -1.31
CA LEU A 2 -13.12 -6.09 -2.22
C LEU A 2 -11.80 -6.09 -1.43
N LEU A 3 -10.93 -7.06 -1.70
CA LEU A 3 -9.58 -7.17 -1.15
C LEU A 3 -8.61 -7.24 -2.33
N PHE A 4 -7.60 -6.38 -2.30
CA PHE A 4 -6.56 -6.26 -3.32
C PHE A 4 -5.22 -6.62 -2.71
N LEU A 5 -4.56 -7.63 -3.30
CA LEU A 5 -3.27 -8.15 -2.86
C LEU A 5 -2.36 -8.27 -4.07
N HIS A 6 -1.07 -8.02 -3.89
CA HIS A 6 -0.08 -8.42 -4.89
C HIS A 6 0.09 -9.93 -4.89
N ALA A 7 0.49 -10.49 -6.03
CA ALA A 7 0.61 -11.94 -6.22
C ALA A 7 1.64 -12.59 -5.27
N ASP A 8 2.60 -11.82 -4.77
CA ASP A 8 3.65 -12.25 -3.84
C ASP A 8 3.32 -11.94 -2.36
N THR A 9 2.11 -11.45 -2.08
CA THR A 9 1.69 -11.04 -0.73
C THR A 9 1.00 -12.19 0.01
N LEU A 10 1.46 -12.46 1.22
CA LEU A 10 0.82 -13.39 2.16
C LEU A 10 0.29 -12.63 3.37
N LEU A 11 -0.93 -12.93 3.82
CA LEU A 11 -1.51 -12.29 4.99
C LEU A 11 -1.26 -13.10 6.26
N ASP A 12 -1.19 -12.41 7.40
CA ASP A 12 -1.18 -13.04 8.73
C ASP A 12 -2.35 -14.02 8.93
N SER A 13 -2.12 -15.08 9.70
CA SER A 13 -3.19 -15.97 10.16
C SER A 13 -4.18 -15.16 11.02
N GLY A 14 -5.41 -15.01 10.54
CA GLY A 14 -6.44 -14.17 11.17
C GLY A 14 -6.70 -12.82 10.47
N ALA A 15 -5.96 -12.50 9.41
CA ALA A 15 -6.15 -11.26 8.65
C ALA A 15 -7.59 -11.08 8.13
N PHE A 16 -8.22 -12.16 7.65
CA PHE A 16 -9.60 -12.13 7.17
C PHE A 16 -10.60 -11.79 8.27
N GLU A 17 -10.47 -12.38 9.47
CA GLU A 17 -11.34 -12.09 10.61
C GLU A 17 -11.24 -10.62 11.01
N LYS A 18 -10.02 -10.06 10.97
CA LYS A 18 -9.75 -8.66 11.29
C LYS A 18 -10.32 -7.71 10.27
N ILE A 19 -10.24 -8.07 8.98
CA ILE A 19 -10.94 -7.34 7.92
C ILE A 19 -12.44 -7.35 8.19
N MET A 20 -13.03 -8.51 8.46
CA MET A 20 -14.47 -8.65 8.70
C MET A 20 -14.92 -7.83 9.92
N SER A 21 -14.15 -7.90 11.02
CA SER A 21 -14.38 -7.09 12.21
C SER A 21 -14.32 -5.59 11.91
N ALA A 22 -13.31 -5.11 11.17
CA ALA A 22 -13.22 -3.72 10.78
C ALA A 22 -14.36 -3.30 9.83
N MET A 23 -14.75 -4.17 8.90
CA MET A 23 -15.80 -3.91 7.94
C MET A 23 -17.22 -4.10 8.49
N SER A 24 -17.37 -4.58 9.73
CA SER A 24 -18.65 -4.50 10.46
C SER A 24 -19.01 -3.05 10.81
N GLN A 25 -18.02 -2.18 10.98
CA GLN A 25 -18.19 -0.77 11.34
C GLN A 25 -18.58 0.09 10.12
N PRO A 26 -19.82 0.60 10.00
CA PRO A 26 -20.30 1.28 8.79
C PRO A 26 -19.45 2.48 8.36
N GLN A 27 -18.83 3.18 9.32
CA GLN A 27 -17.96 4.34 9.10
C GLN A 27 -16.66 4.01 8.36
N ILE A 28 -16.17 2.76 8.44
CA ILE A 28 -14.92 2.35 7.81
C ILE A 28 -15.18 2.05 6.34
N ALA A 29 -14.61 2.85 5.44
CA ALA A 29 -14.83 2.69 4.01
C ALA A 29 -13.76 1.85 3.32
N ALA A 30 -12.54 1.88 3.86
CA ALA A 30 -11.38 1.16 3.36
C ALA A 30 -10.38 0.93 4.50
N GLY A 31 -9.39 0.07 4.25
CA GLY A 31 -8.25 -0.10 5.13
C GLY A 31 -7.13 -0.87 4.45
N ALA A 32 -6.06 -1.07 5.22
CA ALA A 32 -4.95 -1.92 4.84
C ALA A 32 -4.29 -2.55 6.06
N PHE A 33 -3.34 -3.45 5.83
CA PHE A 33 -2.49 -4.06 6.85
C PHE A 33 -1.19 -3.27 7.06
N GLN A 34 -0.40 -3.65 8.06
CA GLN A 34 0.99 -3.20 8.12
C GLN A 34 1.81 -3.95 7.08
N LEU A 35 2.85 -3.28 6.55
CA LEU A 35 3.83 -3.96 5.71
C LEU A 35 4.62 -4.96 6.56
N GLY A 36 4.72 -6.19 6.08
CA GLY A 36 5.65 -7.20 6.56
C GLY A 36 6.61 -7.58 5.45
N ILE A 37 7.89 -7.75 5.78
CA ILE A 37 8.89 -8.26 4.84
C ILE A 37 9.37 -9.61 5.35
N ARG A 38 9.33 -10.64 4.48
CA ARG A 38 9.71 -12.02 4.82
C ARG A 38 11.22 -12.20 4.93
N SER A 39 11.85 -11.54 5.90
CA SER A 39 13.28 -11.68 6.17
C SER A 39 13.60 -11.41 7.64
N GLY A 40 14.64 -12.08 8.14
CA GLY A 40 15.13 -11.93 9.51
C GLY A 40 15.99 -10.68 9.74
N LYS A 41 16.38 -9.94 8.69
CA LYS A 41 17.31 -8.81 8.82
C LYS A 41 16.68 -7.62 9.54
N ILE A 42 17.42 -7.02 10.48
CA ILE A 42 16.97 -5.87 11.30
C ILE A 42 16.59 -4.66 10.44
N VAL A 43 17.32 -4.42 9.34
CA VAL A 43 17.04 -3.32 8.40
C VAL A 43 15.60 -3.35 7.89
N TYR A 44 15.04 -4.53 7.64
CA TYR A 44 13.65 -4.65 7.20
C TYR A 44 12.67 -4.28 8.30
N ARG A 45 12.98 -4.53 9.58
CA ARG A 45 12.15 -4.07 10.71
C ARG A 45 12.12 -2.56 10.84
N ILE A 46 13.23 -1.89 10.50
CA ILE A 46 13.28 -0.42 10.44
C ILE A 46 12.39 0.09 9.31
N ILE A 47 12.47 -0.52 8.13
CA ILE A 47 11.65 -0.18 6.97
C ILE A 47 10.16 -0.38 7.27
N GLU A 48 9.76 -1.53 7.83
CA GLU A 48 8.39 -1.82 8.24
C GLU A 48 7.86 -0.73 9.20
N LYS A 49 8.65 -0.34 10.21
CA LYS A 49 8.28 0.72 11.16
C LYS A 49 8.14 2.07 10.49
N ALA A 50 9.07 2.45 9.61
CA ALA A 50 9.02 3.71 8.89
C ALA A 50 7.79 3.79 7.97
N VAL A 51 7.48 2.71 7.24
CA VAL A 51 6.29 2.61 6.40
C VAL A 51 5.01 2.68 7.24
N SER A 52 4.96 1.98 8.37
CA SER A 52 3.81 2.03 9.29
C SER A 52 3.59 3.43 9.85
N PHE A 53 4.65 4.11 10.30
CA PHE A 53 4.58 5.49 10.79
C PHE A 53 4.11 6.46 9.71
N ARG A 54 4.72 6.40 8.51
CA ARG A 54 4.32 7.21 7.36
C ARG A 54 2.86 6.98 6.98
N THR A 55 2.39 5.73 6.99
CA THR A 55 1.01 5.39 6.64
C THR A 55 0.04 5.92 7.67
N ARG A 56 0.36 5.83 8.96
CA ARG A 56 -0.47 6.41 10.03
C ARG A 56 -0.55 7.94 9.92
N PHE A 57 0.56 8.61 9.61
CA PHE A 57 0.61 10.06 9.44
C PHE A 57 -0.14 10.52 8.17
N SER A 58 0.19 9.92 7.02
CA SER A 58 -0.41 10.28 5.73
C SER A 58 -1.84 9.77 5.57
N ARG A 59 -2.25 8.72 6.31
CA ARG A 59 -3.52 7.99 6.16
C ARG A 59 -3.77 7.47 4.73
N ILE A 60 -2.69 7.17 4.00
CA ILE A 60 -2.74 6.64 2.64
C ILE A 60 -1.89 5.36 2.63
N PRO A 61 -2.53 4.18 2.77
CA PRO A 61 -1.85 2.90 2.60
C PRO A 61 -1.60 2.59 1.14
N TYR A 62 -0.61 1.74 0.88
CA TYR A 62 -0.18 1.31 -0.45
C TYR A 62 -0.49 -0.15 -0.71
N GLY A 63 -0.32 -0.61 -1.94
CA GLY A 63 -0.72 -1.93 -2.41
C GLY A 63 0.03 -3.06 -1.72
N ASP A 64 1.30 -2.83 -1.37
CA ASP A 64 2.15 -3.74 -0.59
C ASP A 64 1.64 -3.98 0.84
N GLN A 65 0.72 -3.13 1.30
CA GLN A 65 0.06 -3.26 2.59
C GLN A 65 -1.24 -4.06 2.53
N GLY A 66 -1.65 -4.56 1.37
CA GLY A 66 -2.91 -5.30 1.19
C GLY A 66 -4.14 -4.44 1.48
N ILE A 67 -4.77 -3.92 0.44
CA ILE A 67 -5.84 -2.94 0.56
C ILE A 67 -7.21 -3.62 0.53
N PHE A 68 -8.08 -3.32 1.49
CA PHE A 68 -9.46 -3.78 1.50
C PHE A 68 -10.43 -2.60 1.49
N ILE A 69 -11.49 -2.68 0.69
CA ILE A 69 -12.40 -1.57 0.41
C ILE A 69 -13.85 -2.07 0.39
N ARG A 70 -14.79 -1.28 0.91
CA ARG A 70 -16.22 -1.56 0.69
C ARG A 70 -16.54 -1.49 -0.80
N LYS A 71 -17.31 -2.47 -1.30
CA LYS A 71 -17.69 -2.58 -2.72
C LYS A 71 -18.30 -1.26 -3.23
N ASN A 72 -19.26 -0.71 -2.50
CA ASN A 72 -19.92 0.54 -2.88
C ASN A 72 -18.95 1.72 -2.89
N THR A 73 -18.03 1.82 -1.93
CA THR A 73 -16.99 2.86 -1.92
C THR A 73 -16.10 2.74 -3.17
N PHE A 74 -15.65 1.54 -3.53
CA PHE A 74 -14.79 1.33 -4.69
C PHE A 74 -15.44 1.84 -5.98
N PHE A 75 -16.69 1.45 -6.24
CA PHE A 75 -17.40 1.88 -7.44
C PHE A 75 -17.76 3.37 -7.41
N GLN A 76 -18.13 3.93 -6.25
CA GLN A 76 -18.35 5.38 -6.09
C GLN A 76 -17.09 6.21 -6.35
N MET A 77 -15.90 5.65 -6.10
CA MET A 77 -14.62 6.31 -6.37
C MET A 77 -14.10 6.08 -7.79
N GLY A 78 -14.87 5.41 -8.65
CA GLY A 78 -14.50 5.13 -10.04
C GLY A 78 -13.48 3.99 -10.21
N GLY A 79 -13.33 3.12 -9.22
CA GLY A 79 -12.39 1.99 -9.27
C GLY A 79 -10.92 2.41 -9.35
N PHE A 80 -10.06 1.53 -9.87
CA PHE A 80 -8.68 1.88 -10.21
C PHE A 80 -8.65 2.67 -11.52
N LYS A 81 -7.75 3.65 -11.60
CA LYS A 81 -7.49 4.32 -12.87
C LYS A 81 -6.51 3.52 -13.70
N ASP A 82 -6.63 3.65 -15.01
CA ASP A 82 -5.65 3.15 -15.96
C ASP A 82 -4.41 4.05 -15.95
N ILE A 83 -3.56 3.88 -14.94
CA ILE A 83 -2.25 4.53 -14.81
C ILE A 83 -1.20 3.46 -14.56
N SER A 84 -0.01 3.63 -15.15
CA SER A 84 1.02 2.58 -15.17
C SER A 84 1.63 2.25 -13.80
N ILE A 85 1.55 3.20 -12.86
CA ILE A 85 1.98 3.02 -11.47
C ILE A 85 1.11 3.89 -10.56
N MET A 86 1.06 3.53 -9.26
CA MET A 86 0.39 4.30 -8.19
C MET A 86 -1.15 4.31 -8.29
N GLU A 87 -1.77 3.36 -9.00
CA GLU A 87 -3.24 3.25 -9.10
C GLU A 87 -3.91 3.04 -7.74
N ASP A 88 -3.25 2.28 -6.88
CA ASP A 88 -3.58 2.04 -5.48
C ASP A 88 -3.51 3.33 -4.64
N VAL A 89 -2.42 4.09 -4.78
CA VAL A 89 -2.22 5.35 -4.06
C VAL A 89 -3.24 6.39 -4.50
N ASP A 90 -3.54 6.49 -5.79
CA ASP A 90 -4.55 7.39 -6.36
C ASP A 90 -5.94 7.07 -5.78
N LEU A 91 -6.33 5.80 -5.75
CA LEU A 91 -7.60 5.36 -5.17
C LEU A 91 -7.69 5.71 -3.68
N MET A 92 -6.66 5.38 -2.90
CA MET A 92 -6.64 5.68 -1.46
C MET A 92 -6.63 7.18 -1.17
N ARG A 93 -5.97 7.98 -2.03
CA ARG A 93 -6.05 9.46 -1.98
C ARG A 93 -7.47 9.96 -2.25
N ARG A 94 -8.17 9.42 -3.25
CA ARG A 94 -9.58 9.78 -3.53
C ARG A 94 -10.47 9.46 -2.34
N ILE A 95 -10.33 8.27 -1.77
CA ILE A 95 -11.10 7.85 -0.58
C ILE A 95 -10.82 8.80 0.58
N LYS A 96 -9.55 9.13 0.85
CA LYS A 96 -9.18 10.09 1.90
C LYS A 96 -9.80 11.47 1.65
N ARG A 97 -9.74 11.99 0.42
CA ARG A 97 -10.34 13.28 0.04
C ARG A 97 -11.86 13.30 0.21
N SER A 98 -12.53 12.16 0.04
CA SER A 98 -13.97 12.02 0.32
C SER A 98 -14.34 12.02 1.81
N LYS A 99 -13.37 12.30 2.71
CA LYS A 99 -13.51 12.31 4.18
C LYS A 99 -13.96 10.97 4.78
N ARG A 100 -13.84 9.87 4.03
CA ARG A 100 -14.17 8.53 4.51
C ARG A 100 -13.07 7.97 5.40
N LYS A 101 -13.45 7.20 6.42
CA LYS A 101 -12.48 6.61 7.37
C LYS A 101 -11.71 5.48 6.70
N ILE A 102 -10.39 5.57 6.76
CA ILE A 102 -9.43 4.54 6.35
C ILE A 102 -8.79 3.99 7.63
N VAL A 103 -8.80 2.68 7.80
CA VAL A 103 -8.18 2.02 8.97
C VAL A 103 -6.88 1.32 8.57
N LEU A 104 -5.89 1.34 9.45
CA LEU A 104 -4.69 0.53 9.32
C LEU A 104 -4.75 -0.57 10.40
N LEU A 105 -4.87 -1.82 9.96
CA LEU A 105 -4.87 -2.99 10.83
C LEU A 105 -3.46 -3.27 11.35
N SER A 106 -3.38 -3.94 12.51
CA SER A 106 -2.09 -4.27 13.15
C SER A 106 -1.41 -5.47 12.51
N GLU A 107 -2.21 -6.36 11.94
CA GLU A 107 -1.82 -7.55 11.21
C GLU A 107 -1.02 -7.15 9.96
N LYS A 108 -0.18 -8.05 9.48
CA LYS A 108 0.77 -7.79 8.40
C LYS A 108 0.37 -8.43 7.08
N ALA A 109 0.64 -7.69 6.00
CA ALA A 109 0.75 -8.18 4.64
C ALA A 109 2.24 -8.41 4.33
N TYR A 110 2.64 -9.66 4.24
CA TYR A 110 4.01 -10.09 4.00
C TYR A 110 4.33 -10.12 2.51
N THR A 111 5.22 -9.23 2.07
CA THR A 111 5.82 -9.27 0.73
C THR A 111 7.18 -9.96 0.74
N SER A 112 7.60 -10.41 -0.43
CA SER A 112 8.88 -11.06 -0.68
C SER A 112 10.05 -10.07 -0.61
N SER A 113 11.13 -10.42 0.09
CA SER A 113 12.37 -9.60 0.11
C SER A 113 13.16 -9.65 -1.19
N ARG A 114 12.78 -10.48 -2.17
CA ARG A 114 13.53 -10.72 -3.42
C ARG A 114 13.91 -9.43 -4.14
N ARG A 115 13.00 -8.45 -4.21
CA ARG A 115 13.26 -7.18 -4.88
C ARG A 115 14.34 -6.37 -4.17
N TRP A 116 14.25 -6.26 -2.84
CA TRP A 116 15.24 -5.58 -2.01
C TRP A 116 16.60 -6.27 -2.02
N GLU A 117 16.63 -7.59 -2.18
CA GLU A 117 17.87 -8.36 -2.26
C GLU A 117 18.56 -8.18 -3.62
N LYS A 118 17.80 -8.05 -4.71
CA LYS A 118 18.34 -7.85 -6.06
C LYS A 118 18.86 -6.42 -6.29
N GLU A 119 18.11 -5.41 -5.84
CA GLU A 119 18.44 -4.00 -6.12
C GLU A 119 19.25 -3.31 -5.01
N GLY A 120 19.35 -3.94 -3.84
CA GLY A 120 19.90 -3.33 -2.65
C GLY A 120 18.81 -2.65 -1.81
N ILE A 121 18.84 -2.95 -0.50
CA ILE A 121 17.78 -2.61 0.45
C ILE A 121 17.55 -1.08 0.53
N LEU A 122 18.64 -0.32 0.62
CA LEU A 122 18.62 1.14 0.71
C LEU A 122 18.14 1.78 -0.60
N TYR A 123 18.65 1.31 -1.74
CA TYR A 123 18.30 1.84 -3.04
C TYR A 123 16.81 1.64 -3.35
N CYS A 124 16.29 0.42 -3.20
CA CYS A 124 14.88 0.12 -3.43
C CYS A 124 13.95 0.93 -2.49
N THR A 125 14.31 1.05 -1.21
CA THR A 125 13.53 1.83 -0.23
C THR A 125 13.50 3.32 -0.56
N LEU A 126 14.67 3.92 -0.80
CA LEU A 126 14.77 5.35 -1.13
C LEU A 126 14.10 5.66 -2.46
N ARG A 127 14.24 4.78 -3.47
CA ARG A 127 13.58 4.92 -4.76
C ARG A 127 12.07 4.91 -4.60
N ASN A 128 11.52 3.92 -3.89
CA ASN A 128 10.08 3.86 -3.64
C ASN A 128 9.60 5.11 -2.91
N TRP A 129 10.29 5.54 -1.86
CA TRP A 129 9.95 6.76 -1.13
C TRP A 129 10.03 8.03 -2.00
N ALA A 130 11.02 8.12 -2.88
CA ALA A 130 11.16 9.23 -3.81
C ALA A 130 10.01 9.26 -4.82
N LEU A 131 9.70 8.13 -5.47
CA LEU A 131 8.58 8.02 -6.42
C LEU A 131 7.26 8.41 -5.77
N ILE A 132 7.02 7.91 -4.56
CA ILE A 132 5.84 8.23 -3.75
C ILE A 132 5.80 9.71 -3.41
N SER A 133 6.91 10.29 -2.94
CA SER A 133 6.97 11.70 -2.55
C SER A 133 6.70 12.61 -3.75
N LEU A 134 7.31 12.30 -4.90
CA LEU A 134 7.08 13.02 -6.15
C LEU A 134 5.61 12.91 -6.62
N TYR A 135 5.01 11.72 -6.51
CA TYR A 135 3.59 11.55 -6.81
C TYR A 135 2.69 12.36 -5.86
N LEU A 136 3.03 12.40 -4.57
CA LEU A 136 2.30 13.20 -3.57
C LEU A 136 2.42 14.70 -3.83
N LEU A 137 3.58 15.17 -4.30
CA LEU A 137 3.85 16.53 -4.75
C LEU A 137 3.14 16.90 -6.07
N GLY A 138 2.50 15.94 -6.74
CA GLY A 138 1.67 16.19 -7.93
C GLY A 138 2.37 15.92 -9.26
N LEU A 139 3.53 15.25 -9.27
CA LEU A 139 4.12 14.80 -10.52
C LEU A 139 3.23 13.73 -11.18
N PRO A 140 3.05 13.78 -12.51
CA PRO A 140 2.19 12.85 -13.22
C PRO A 140 2.79 11.42 -13.19
N PRO A 141 1.95 10.37 -12.98
CA PRO A 141 2.39 8.97 -12.99
C PRO A 141 3.19 8.56 -14.22
N SER A 142 2.87 9.14 -15.39
CA SER A 142 3.58 8.86 -16.66
C SER A 142 5.06 9.24 -16.62
N ARG A 143 5.43 10.31 -15.90
CA ARG A 143 6.84 10.68 -15.71
C ARG A 143 7.54 9.76 -14.71
N LEU A 144 6.81 9.32 -13.69
CA LEU A 144 7.34 8.41 -12.67
C LEU A 144 7.52 6.99 -13.22
N ALA A 145 6.64 6.55 -14.12
CA ALA A 145 6.74 5.26 -14.80
C ALA A 145 8.06 5.09 -15.56
N ARG A 146 8.63 6.18 -16.11
CA ARG A 146 9.95 6.14 -16.76
C ARG A 146 11.10 5.78 -15.81
N PHE A 147 10.99 6.16 -14.54
CA PHE A 147 11.97 5.79 -13.51
C PHE A 147 11.75 4.38 -12.96
N TYR A 148 10.53 3.84 -13.11
CA TYR A 148 10.16 2.50 -12.69
C TYR A 148 10.48 1.44 -13.75
N LEU A 149 10.23 1.74 -15.03
CA LEU A 149 10.52 0.87 -16.19
C LEU A 149 12.02 0.76 -16.51
N ALA A 150 12.85 1.62 -15.92
CA ALA A 150 14.30 1.55 -16.04
C ALA A 150 14.94 0.48 -15.12
N ASP A 151 14.14 -0.33 -14.42
CA ASP A 151 14.61 -1.57 -13.77
C ASP A 151 14.94 -2.62 -14.85
N PRO A 152 16.20 -3.06 -14.99
CA PRO A 152 16.49 -4.31 -15.66
C PRO A 152 16.02 -5.43 -14.74
N GLY A 153 14.97 -6.12 -15.19
CA GLY A 153 14.31 -7.22 -14.49
C GLY A 153 15.22 -8.35 -14.08
#